data_AF-A0A7J2LRZ4-F1
#
_entry.id   AF-A0A7J2LRZ4-F1
#
_cell.length_a   1.000
_cell.length_b   1.000
_cell.length_c   1.000
_cell.angle_alpha   90.00
_cell.angle_beta   90.00
_cell.angle_gamma   90.00
#
_symmetry.space_group_name_H-M   'P 1'
#
loop_
_entity.id
_entity.type
_entity.pdbx_description
1 polymer ?
#
loop_
_entity_poly.entity_id
_entity_poly.type
_entity_poly.pdbx_seq_one_letter_code
_entity_poly.pdbx_strand_id
1 'polypeptide(L)'
;DTSDEEILQELQIRIVQIGELLRKFVKEQNTVIVINHVRSLVRKEKIIYEQKYFGEPSNLWLREGIIPALGGVWEYYVDTRYFLKKIRRDLRILIVVFSNSIPETFVTVKFVKGKFI
;
A
#
# COMPACT_ATOMS: atom_id res chain seq x y z
N ASP A 1 -2.78 18.12 -19.84
CA ASP A 1 -3.94 17.20 -19.89
C ASP A 1 -3.63 15.88 -20.59
N THR A 2 -3.27 15.84 -21.89
CA THR A 2 -2.92 14.56 -22.57
C THR A 2 -1.63 13.90 -22.07
N SER A 3 -0.60 14.70 -21.76
CA SER A 3 0.71 14.20 -21.31
C SER A 3 0.69 13.58 -19.91
N ASP A 4 -0.13 14.09 -18.98
CA ASP A 4 -0.22 13.56 -17.62
C ASP A 4 -0.95 12.21 -17.60
N GLU A 5 -1.98 12.06 -18.44
CA GLU A 5 -2.69 10.80 -18.60
C GLU A 5 -1.80 9.70 -19.18
N GLU A 6 -0.97 10.02 -20.18
CA GLU A 6 0.00 9.09 -20.76
C GLU A 6 1.03 8.63 -19.72
N ILE A 7 1.58 9.55 -18.90
CA ILE A 7 2.52 9.21 -17.83
C ILE A 7 1.87 8.27 -16.81
N LEU A 8 0.62 8.53 -16.44
CA LEU A 8 -0.08 7.70 -15.46
C LEU A 8 -0.41 6.31 -15.99
N GLN A 9 -0.79 6.20 -17.26
CA GLN A 9 -0.95 4.91 -17.92
C GLN A 9 0.38 4.14 -17.97
N GLU A 10 1.48 4.80 -18.31
CA GLU A 10 2.79 4.17 -18.28
C GLU A 10 3.13 3.68 -16.86
N LEU A 11 2.93 4.51 -15.84
CA LEU A 11 3.16 4.13 -14.44
C LEU A 11 2.31 2.92 -14.03
N GLN A 12 1.03 2.89 -14.40
CA GLN A 12 0.14 1.75 -14.14
C GLN A 12 0.67 0.47 -14.80
N ILE A 13 1.10 0.55 -16.06
CA ILE A 13 1.70 -0.58 -16.79
C ILE A 13 2.97 -1.07 -16.07
N ARG A 14 3.84 -0.15 -15.64
CA ARG A 14 5.06 -0.50 -14.91
C ARG A 14 4.76 -1.18 -13.58
N ILE A 15 3.76 -0.69 -12.85
CA ILE A 15 3.32 -1.30 -11.59
C ILE A 15 2.87 -2.75 -11.84
N VAL A 16 2.05 -2.98 -12.86
CA VAL A 16 1.61 -4.33 -13.24
C VAL A 16 2.79 -5.22 -13.62
N GLN A 17 3.71 -4.74 -14.45
CA GLN A 17 4.91 -5.49 -14.86
C GLN A 17 5.78 -5.89 -13.67
N ILE A 18 6.00 -4.97 -12.73
CA ILE A 18 6.76 -5.25 -11.50
C ILE A 18 6.00 -6.25 -10.63
N GLY A 19 4.68 -6.11 -10.47
CA GLY A 19 3.84 -7.04 -9.73
C GLY A 19 3.96 -8.47 -10.27
N GLU A 20 3.81 -8.65 -11.58
CA GLU A 20 3.97 -9.95 -12.25
C GLU A 20 5.37 -10.53 -12.05
N LEU A 21 6.40 -9.69 -12.16
CA LEU A 21 7.79 -10.11 -11.94
C LEU A 21 8.00 -10.61 -10.51
N LEU A 22 7.53 -9.85 -9.51
CA LEU A 22 7.64 -10.25 -8.10
C LEU A 22 6.85 -11.54 -7.81
N ARG A 23 5.68 -11.75 -8.44
CA ARG A 23 4.94 -13.01 -8.30
C ARG A 23 5.70 -14.21 -8.85
N LYS A 24 6.50 -14.04 -9.90
CA LYS A 24 7.38 -15.12 -10.39
C LYS A 24 8.40 -15.53 -9.32
N PHE A 25 9.06 -14.57 -8.67
CA PHE A 25 9.97 -14.87 -7.56
C PHE A 25 9.28 -15.60 -6.40
N VAL A 26 8.06 -15.20 -6.04
CA VAL A 26 7.28 -15.89 -5.00
C VAL A 26 6.97 -17.35 -5.38
N LYS A 27 6.64 -17.62 -6.65
CA LYS A 27 6.41 -19.00 -7.15
C LYS A 27 7.66 -19.87 -7.07
N GLU A 28 8.84 -19.27 -7.13
CA GLU A 28 10.14 -19.92 -6.92
C GLU A 28 10.49 -20.08 -5.42
N GLN A 29 9.50 -19.97 -4.52
CA GLN A 29 9.62 -20.10 -3.07
C GLN A 29 10.43 -18.99 -2.38
N ASN A 30 10.58 -17.82 -3.01
CA ASN A 30 11.19 -16.67 -2.37
C ASN A 30 10.16 -15.88 -1.55
N THR A 31 10.60 -15.31 -0.43
CA THR A 31 9.80 -14.31 0.31
C THR A 31 10.11 -12.92 -0.25
N VAL A 32 9.06 -12.22 -0.69
CA VAL A 32 9.17 -10.84 -1.18
C VAL A 32 8.50 -9.90 -0.19
N ILE A 33 9.24 -8.90 0.27
CA ILE A 33 8.73 -7.83 1.14
C ILE A 33 8.82 -6.51 0.37
N VAL A 34 7.70 -5.81 0.25
CA VAL A 34 7.61 -4.51 -0.41
C VAL A 34 7.21 -3.46 0.60
N ILE A 35 8.00 -2.38 0.68
CA ILE A 35 7.67 -1.21 1.49
C ILE A 35 7.00 -0.19 0.58
N ASN A 36 5.76 0.17 0.92
CA ASN A 36 4.97 1.14 0.17
C ASN A 36 4.72 2.38 1.02
N HIS A 37 4.91 3.55 0.42
CA HIS A 37 4.59 4.83 1.07
C HIS A 37 3.09 5.11 0.99
N VAL A 38 2.61 5.93 1.93
CA VAL A 38 1.24 6.44 1.92
C VAL A 38 1.26 7.94 1.67
N ARG A 39 0.25 8.43 0.96
CA ARG A 39 0.06 9.84 0.61
C ARG A 39 -1.18 10.36 1.33
N SER A 40 -1.17 11.61 1.78
CA SER A 40 -2.34 12.23 2.40
C SER A 40 -3.42 12.57 1.38
N LEU A 41 -4.67 12.36 1.75
CA LEU A 41 -5.84 12.78 0.97
C LEU A 41 -6.03 14.30 1.11
N VAL A 42 -5.58 15.08 0.11
CA VAL A 42 -5.64 16.55 0.16
C VAL A 42 -6.92 17.12 -0.48
N ARG A 43 -7.47 16.48 -1.53
CA ARG A 43 -8.65 17.00 -2.27
C ARG A 43 -9.51 15.89 -2.87
N LYS A 44 -10.84 16.07 -2.86
CA LYS A 44 -11.82 15.11 -3.41
C LYS A 44 -11.67 14.88 -4.92
N GLU A 45 -11.34 15.91 -5.71
CA GLU A 45 -11.19 15.72 -7.17
C GLU A 45 -10.04 14.78 -7.53
N LYS A 46 -8.94 14.82 -6.77
CA LYS A 46 -7.81 13.90 -6.95
C LYS A 46 -8.17 12.44 -6.67
N ILE A 47 -9.16 12.20 -5.81
CA ILE A 47 -9.61 10.83 -5.47
C ILE A 47 -10.24 10.17 -6.69
N ILE A 48 -11.19 10.85 -7.33
CA ILE A 48 -11.90 10.34 -8.52
C ILE A 48 -10.89 10.03 -9.64
N TYR A 49 -9.92 10.92 -9.81
CA TYR A 49 -8.88 10.76 -10.82
C TYR A 49 -7.93 9.59 -10.51
N GLU A 50 -7.47 9.44 -9.26
CA GLU A 50 -6.64 8.28 -8.88
C GLU A 50 -7.40 6.95 -8.96
N GLN A 51 -8.69 6.94 -8.60
CA GLN A 51 -9.54 5.76 -8.71
C GLN A 51 -9.65 5.25 -10.15
N LYS A 52 -9.70 6.16 -11.13
CA LYS A 52 -9.77 5.82 -12.55
C LYS A 52 -8.58 4.98 -13.03
N TYR A 53 -7.37 5.29 -12.56
CA TYR A 53 -6.13 4.64 -13.04
C TYR A 53 -5.60 3.57 -12.09
N PHE A 54 -5.74 3.77 -10.79
CA PHE A 54 -5.18 2.85 -9.79
C PHE A 54 -6.23 2.02 -9.08
N GLY A 55 -7.52 2.15 -9.42
CA GLY A 55 -8.61 1.40 -8.79
C GLY A 55 -9.10 2.01 -7.47
N GLU A 56 -10.22 1.50 -6.97
CA GLU A 56 -10.86 2.03 -5.77
C GLU A 56 -10.04 1.73 -4.49
N PRO A 57 -9.75 2.74 -3.66
CA PRO A 57 -9.14 2.51 -2.36
C PRO A 57 -10.13 1.84 -1.42
N SER A 58 -9.65 0.90 -0.61
CA SER A 58 -10.48 0.31 0.45
C SER A 58 -11.00 1.36 1.43
N ASN A 59 -12.16 1.08 2.04
CA ASN A 59 -12.79 1.94 3.05
C ASN A 59 -11.86 2.30 4.21
N LEU A 60 -10.89 1.43 4.53
CA LEU A 60 -9.89 1.70 5.56
C LEU A 60 -9.05 2.93 5.21
N TRP A 61 -8.53 3.00 3.98
CA TRP A 61 -7.64 4.08 3.56
C TRP A 61 -8.34 5.44 3.59
N LEU A 62 -9.58 5.47 3.10
CA LEU A 62 -10.44 6.65 3.15
C LEU A 62 -10.69 7.13 4.59
N ARG A 63 -10.99 6.21 5.51
CA ARG A 63 -11.19 6.52 6.94
C ARG A 63 -9.91 7.07 7.59
N GLU A 64 -8.76 6.53 7.20
CA GLU A 64 -7.44 6.97 7.69
C GLU A 64 -6.94 8.26 7.02
N GLY A 65 -7.65 8.79 6.02
CA GLY A 65 -7.25 10.02 5.34
C GLY A 65 -5.99 9.87 4.47
N ILE A 66 -5.68 8.65 4.03
CA ILE A 66 -4.46 8.33 3.28
C ILE A 66 -4.76 7.41 2.09
N ILE A 67 -3.84 7.35 1.11
CA ILE A 67 -3.87 6.38 0.01
C ILE A 67 -2.46 5.78 -0.18
N PRO A 68 -2.32 4.45 -0.32
CA PRO A 68 -1.06 3.82 -0.72
C PRO A 68 -0.54 4.33 -2.08
N ALA A 69 0.78 4.49 -2.24
CA ALA A 69 1.35 5.07 -3.47
C ALA A 69 1.14 4.20 -4.72
N LEU A 70 1.20 2.88 -4.58
CA LEU A 70 0.93 1.92 -5.66
C LEU A 70 -0.57 1.72 -5.97
N GLY A 71 -1.45 2.32 -5.17
CA GLY A 71 -2.91 2.27 -5.35
C GLY A 71 -3.55 0.88 -5.27
N GLY A 72 -4.79 0.79 -5.74
CA GLY A 72 -5.64 -0.42 -5.67
C GLY A 72 -5.23 -1.54 -6.64
N VAL A 73 -4.64 -1.23 -7.79
CA VAL A 73 -4.10 -2.24 -8.72
C VAL A 73 -3.04 -3.11 -8.06
N TRP A 74 -2.33 -2.59 -7.05
CA TRP A 74 -1.34 -3.36 -6.33
C TRP A 74 -1.95 -4.46 -5.45
N GLU A 75 -3.24 -4.34 -5.07
CA GLU A 75 -3.89 -5.32 -4.19
C GLU A 75 -3.94 -6.73 -4.81
N TYR A 76 -3.97 -6.84 -6.15
CA TYR A 76 -3.94 -8.14 -6.84
C TYR A 76 -2.64 -8.94 -6.65
N TYR A 77 -1.56 -8.29 -6.22
CA TYR A 77 -0.24 -8.89 -6.08
C TYR A 77 0.15 -9.17 -4.62
N VAL A 78 -0.68 -8.76 -3.67
CA VAL A 78 -0.37 -8.80 -2.24
C VAL A 78 -1.06 -9.98 -1.58
N ASP A 79 -0.31 -10.87 -0.94
CA ASP A 79 -0.90 -11.94 -0.13
C ASP A 79 -1.16 -11.50 1.32
N THR A 80 -0.41 -10.50 1.80
CA THR A 80 -0.56 -9.93 3.14
C THR A 80 -0.08 -8.48 3.16
N ARG A 81 -0.89 -7.60 3.76
CA ARG A 81 -0.59 -6.18 3.93
C ARG A 81 -0.59 -5.80 5.40
N TYR A 82 0.51 -5.17 5.81
CA TYR A 82 0.62 -4.52 7.11
C TYR A 82 0.59 -3.01 6.96
N PHE A 83 -0.10 -2.33 7.88
CA PHE A 83 -0.10 -0.89 8.00
C PHE A 83 0.57 -0.47 9.30
N LEU A 84 1.70 0.25 9.19
CA LEU A 84 2.43 0.79 10.33
C LEU A 84 1.98 2.23 10.58
N LYS A 85 1.26 2.45 11.68
CA LYS A 85 0.73 3.77 12.06
C LYS A 85 1.45 4.34 13.29
N LYS A 86 1.74 5.64 13.22
CA LYS A 86 2.22 6.44 14.35
C LYS A 86 1.09 6.77 15.30
N ILE A 87 1.22 6.34 16.56
CA ILE A 87 0.30 6.74 17.64
C ILE A 87 0.87 7.97 18.35
N ARG A 88 2.02 7.83 19.01
CA ARG A 88 2.69 8.91 19.76
C ARG A 88 4.17 8.63 19.86
N ARG A 89 5.02 9.66 19.94
CA ARG A 89 6.48 9.57 20.17
C ARG A 89 7.11 8.30 19.53
N ASP A 90 7.47 7.35 20.37
CA ASP A 90 8.10 6.06 20.12
C ASP A 90 7.12 4.89 19.89
N LEU A 91 5.82 5.07 20.12
CA LEU A 91 4.82 4.03 19.96
C LEU A 91 4.27 3.99 18.53
N ARG A 92 4.33 2.81 17.92
CA ARG A 92 3.68 2.46 16.66
C ARG A 92 2.68 1.34 16.87
N ILE A 93 1.74 1.24 15.97
CA ILE A 93 0.86 0.08 15.84
C ILE A 93 1.06 -0.49 14.44
N LEU A 94 1.30 -1.79 14.39
CA LEU A 94 1.36 -2.55 13.16
C LEU A 94 0.03 -3.31 13.04
N ILE A 95 -0.73 -3.00 12.01
CA ILE A 95 -2.08 -3.55 11.78
C ILE A 95 -2.02 -4.47 10.58
N VAL A 96 -2.56 -5.68 10.70
CA VAL A 96 -2.82 -6.56 9.56
C VAL A 96 -4.07 -6.04 8.87
N VAL A 97 -3.90 -5.38 7.73
CA VAL A 97 -5.00 -4.77 6.96
C VAL A 97 -5.64 -5.78 6.03
N PHE A 98 -4.85 -6.73 5.55
CA PHE A 98 -5.30 -7.78 4.67
C PHE A 98 -4.34 -8.96 4.80
N SER A 99 -4.87 -10.18 4.82
CA SER A 99 -4.06 -11.38 4.65
C SER A 99 -4.92 -12.55 4.18
N ASN A 100 -4.33 -13.39 3.33
CA ASN A 100 -4.94 -14.64 2.90
C ASN A 100 -4.85 -15.76 3.96
N SER A 101 -4.02 -15.61 5.01
CA SER A 101 -3.70 -16.69 5.94
C SER A 101 -3.85 -16.36 7.43
N ILE A 102 -3.85 -15.07 7.79
CA ILE A 102 -3.99 -14.63 9.18
C ILE A 102 -5.19 -13.71 9.36
N PRO A 103 -5.85 -13.73 10.53
CA PRO A 103 -6.95 -12.80 10.80
C PRO A 103 -6.44 -11.37 10.89
N GLU A 104 -7.35 -10.41 10.61
CA GLU A 104 -7.10 -9.00 10.90
C GLU A 104 -6.84 -8.84 12.40
N THR A 105 -5.68 -8.30 12.73
CA THR A 105 -5.21 -8.10 14.10
C THR A 105 -4.24 -6.93 14.15
N PHE A 106 -3.83 -6.52 15.35
CA PHE A 106 -2.83 -5.48 15.53
C PHE A 106 -1.88 -5.80 16.66
N VAL A 107 -0.66 -5.28 16.54
CA VAL A 107 0.36 -5.32 17.59
C VAL A 107 0.96 -3.94 17.78
N THR A 108 1.27 -3.59 19.03
CA THR A 108 2.01 -2.36 19.31
C THR A 108 3.50 -2.62 19.23
N VAL A 109 4.23 -1.72 18.57
CA VAL A 109 5.69 -1.79 18.43
C VAL A 109 6.30 -0.54 19.06
N LYS A 110 7.31 -0.70 19.92
CA LYS A 110 7.98 0.44 20.55
C LYS A 110 9.29 0.74 19.83
N PHE A 111 9.57 2.01 19.62
CA PHE A 111 10.76 2.48 18.93
C PHE A 111 11.73 3.14 19.90
N VAL A 112 12.70 2.39 20.40
CA VAL A 112 13.65 2.86 21.40
C VAL A 112 15.02 3.04 20.74
N LYS A 113 15.57 4.27 20.79
CA LYS A 113 16.91 4.59 20.27
C LYS A 113 17.15 4.13 18.81
N GLY A 114 16.17 4.31 17.93
CA GLY A 114 16.32 3.92 16.52
C GLY A 114 15.97 2.46 16.21
N LYS A 115 15.51 1.66 17.20
CA LYS A 115 15.23 0.23 17.04
C LYS A 115 13.81 -0.11 17.45
N PHE A 116 13.18 -1.02 16.71
CA PHE A 116 11.91 -1.64 17.10
C PHE A 116 12.17 -2.70 18.18
N ILE A 117 11.38 -2.65 19.25
CA ILE A 117 11.35 -3.59 20.38
C ILE A 117 9.90 -4.02 20.59
#